data_AF-A0A941SFQ8-F1
#
_entry.id   AF-A0A941SFQ8-F1
#
_cell.length_a   1.000
_cell.length_b   1.000
_cell.length_c   1.000
_cell.angle_alpha   90.00
_cell.angle_beta   90.00
_cell.angle_gamma   90.00
#
_symmetry.space_group_name_H-M   'P 1'
#
loop_
_entity.id
_entity.type
_entity.pdbx_description
1 polymer ?
#
loop_
_entity_poly.entity_id
_entity_poly.type
_entity_poly.pdbx_seq_one_letter_code
_entity_poly.pdbx_strand_id
1 'polypeptide(L)'
;MELALYSPGLGYYANASPKFGTGLQGSDGSDFVTAPEMTPLFGRALALQIREALAVTGTREIWEFGAGTGALAAQLLGALEGAVERYHIVDLSGALRERQWLRLSGELQRVQ
;
A
#
# COMPACT_ATOMS: atom_id res chain seq x y z
N MET A 1 -2.77 -4.68 23.00
CA MET A 1 -2.60 -3.41 22.24
C MET A 1 -3.78 -3.08 21.33
N GLU A 2 -4.78 -3.96 21.19
CA GLU A 2 -5.90 -3.83 20.24
C GLU A 2 -6.62 -2.47 20.28
N LEU A 3 -7.11 -2.04 21.44
CA LEU A 3 -7.85 -0.77 21.57
C LEU A 3 -6.99 0.45 21.16
N ALA A 4 -5.72 0.48 21.57
CA ALA A 4 -4.83 1.60 21.25
C ALA A 4 -4.53 1.72 19.75
N LEU A 5 -4.54 0.60 19.02
CA LEU A 5 -4.18 0.57 17.60
C LEU A 5 -5.40 0.62 16.67
N TYR A 6 -6.51 -0.03 17.04
CA TYR A 6 -7.58 -0.35 16.09
C TYR A 6 -8.98 0.05 16.54
N SER A 7 -9.15 0.68 17.72
CA SER A 7 -10.47 1.20 18.11
C SER A 7 -11.01 2.15 17.02
N PRO A 8 -12.19 1.92 16.45
CA PRO A 8 -12.71 2.75 15.36
C PRO A 8 -12.69 4.25 15.72
N GLY A 9 -12.09 5.08 14.87
CA GLY A 9 -11.99 6.54 15.05
C GLY A 9 -10.98 7.03 16.08
N LEU A 10 -10.49 6.18 16.98
CA LEU A 10 -9.60 6.55 18.10
C LEU A 10 -8.25 5.85 18.08
N GLY A 11 -8.23 4.61 17.60
CA GLY A 11 -7.03 3.79 17.49
C GLY A 11 -6.06 4.39 16.50
N TYR A 12 -4.77 4.19 16.77
CA TYR A 12 -3.68 4.77 15.99
C TYR A 12 -3.83 4.50 14.48
N TYR A 13 -4.15 3.29 14.03
CA TYR A 13 -4.35 2.96 12.61
C TYR A 13 -5.80 3.07 12.12
N ALA A 14 -6.73 3.51 12.96
CA ALA A 14 -8.16 3.54 12.67
C ALA A 14 -8.75 4.95 12.68
N ASN A 15 -7.91 5.98 12.53
CA ASN A 15 -8.31 7.38 12.43
C ASN A 15 -7.68 8.07 11.20
N ALA A 16 -8.05 9.32 10.91
CA ALA A 16 -7.66 10.05 9.71
C ALA A 16 -6.34 10.82 9.80
N SER A 17 -5.64 10.83 10.94
CA SER A 17 -4.35 11.54 11.05
C SER A 17 -3.34 11.01 10.01
N PRO A 18 -2.41 11.83 9.51
CA PRO A 18 -1.28 11.32 8.76
C PRO A 18 -0.39 10.46 9.68
N LYS A 19 -0.02 9.25 9.24
CA LYS A 19 0.95 8.37 9.94
C LYS A 19 2.23 8.21 9.14
N PHE A 20 2.04 7.98 7.83
CA PHE A 20 3.09 7.66 6.87
C PHE A 20 3.41 8.88 6.00
N GLY A 21 4.70 9.21 5.92
CA GLY A 21 5.22 10.31 5.12
C GLY A 21 6.74 10.41 5.21
N THR A 22 7.32 11.32 4.43
CA THR A 22 8.78 11.58 4.41
C THR A 22 9.15 12.83 5.21
N GLY A 23 8.17 13.47 5.86
CA GLY A 23 8.39 14.68 6.64
C GLY A 23 9.46 14.50 7.71
N LEU A 24 10.58 15.18 7.54
CA LEU A 24 11.59 15.30 8.59
C LEU A 24 10.95 16.07 9.76
N GLN A 25 10.94 15.48 10.95
CA GLN A 25 10.39 16.10 12.16
C GLN A 25 8.92 16.54 12.04
N GLY A 26 8.10 15.78 11.30
CA GLY A 26 6.65 16.00 11.25
C GLY A 26 6.20 17.18 10.39
N SER A 27 7.01 17.63 9.42
CA SER A 27 6.63 18.71 8.50
C SER A 27 5.36 18.42 7.68
N ASP A 28 5.05 17.14 7.46
CA ASP A 28 3.82 16.66 6.82
C ASP A 28 2.84 15.99 7.82
N GLY A 29 3.13 16.08 9.12
CA GLY A 29 2.36 15.47 10.20
C GLY A 29 2.51 13.95 10.31
N SER A 30 3.45 13.32 9.58
CA SER A 30 3.73 11.89 9.71
C SER A 30 4.59 11.56 10.93
N ASP A 31 4.39 10.38 11.49
CA ASP A 31 5.16 9.89 12.63
C ASP A 31 6.39 9.09 12.19
N PHE A 32 6.30 8.42 11.03
CA PHE A 32 7.39 7.62 10.50
C PHE A 32 7.31 7.46 8.98
N VAL A 33 8.46 7.09 8.40
CA VAL A 33 8.61 6.78 6.97
C VAL A 33 8.74 5.28 6.74
N THR A 34 8.21 4.79 5.62
CA THR A 34 8.34 3.38 5.19
C THR A 34 9.04 3.30 3.83
N ALA A 35 9.67 2.17 3.51
CA ALA A 35 10.43 2.02 2.26
C ALA A 35 9.66 2.40 0.97
N PRO A 36 8.36 2.05 0.79
CA PRO A 36 7.59 2.49 -0.37
C PRO A 36 7.40 4.02 -0.45
N GLU A 37 7.39 4.73 0.68
CA GLU A 37 7.27 6.19 0.74
C GLU A 37 8.62 6.89 0.47
N MET A 38 9.75 6.23 0.74
CA MET A 38 11.08 6.81 0.51
C MET A 38 11.45 6.86 -0.97
N THR A 39 11.17 5.80 -1.72
CA THR A 39 11.61 5.68 -3.12
C THR A 39 10.83 4.62 -3.88
N PRO A 40 10.51 4.86 -5.17
CA PRO A 40 9.89 3.84 -6.03
C PRO A 40 10.84 2.69 -6.39
N LEU A 41 12.14 2.80 -6.07
CA LEU A 41 13.11 1.71 -6.26
C LEU A 41 12.75 0.48 -5.43
N PHE A 42 12.13 0.66 -4.26
CA PHE A 42 11.73 -0.46 -3.40
C PHE A 42 10.72 -1.37 -4.09
N GLY A 43 9.59 -0.81 -4.57
CA GLY A 43 8.58 -1.59 -5.30
C GLY A 43 9.12 -2.19 -6.61
N ARG A 44 9.96 -1.45 -7.34
CA ARG A 44 10.61 -1.99 -8.56
C ARG A 44 11.52 -3.18 -8.28
N ALA A 45 12.31 -3.12 -7.20
CA ALA A 45 13.17 -4.24 -6.82
C ALA A 45 12.34 -5.46 -6.41
N LEU A 46 11.30 -5.25 -5.60
CA LEU A 46 10.38 -6.30 -5.16
C LEU A 46 9.62 -6.95 -6.33
N ALA A 47 9.23 -6.16 -7.33
CA ALA A 47 8.54 -6.63 -8.53
C ALA A 47 9.34 -7.73 -9.27
N LEU A 48 10.67 -7.69 -9.24
CA LEU A 48 11.50 -8.72 -9.88
C LEU A 48 11.20 -10.10 -9.29
N GLN A 49 11.15 -10.20 -7.96
CA GLN A 49 10.88 -11.46 -7.26
C GLN A 49 9.42 -11.88 -7.39
N ILE A 50 8.48 -10.92 -7.32
CA ILE A 50 7.06 -11.21 -7.49
C ILE A 50 6.79 -11.78 -8.88
N ARG A 51 7.40 -11.22 -9.93
CA ARG A 51 7.24 -11.74 -11.29
C ARG A 51 7.73 -13.18 -11.42
N GLU A 52 8.85 -13.52 -10.80
CA GLU A 52 9.33 -14.91 -10.75
C GLU A 52 8.31 -15.81 -10.04
N ALA A 53 7.82 -15.40 -8.87
CA ALA A 53 6.84 -16.17 -8.12
C ALA A 53 5.53 -16.38 -8.90
N LEU A 54 5.00 -15.36 -9.56
CA LEU A 54 3.81 -15.46 -10.42
C LEU A 54 4.05 -16.44 -11.57
N ALA A 55 5.21 -16.39 -12.22
CA ALA A 55 5.56 -17.30 -13.30
C ALA A 55 5.67 -18.77 -12.84
N VAL A 56 6.34 -19.01 -11.71
CA VAL A 56 6.54 -20.37 -11.15
C VAL A 56 5.22 -20.98 -10.69
N THR A 57 4.35 -20.18 -10.09
CA THR A 57 3.07 -20.65 -9.54
C THR A 57 1.92 -20.64 -10.55
N GLY A 58 2.09 -19.97 -11.69
CA GLY A 58 1.02 -19.74 -12.67
C GLY A 58 -0.09 -18.82 -12.15
N THR A 59 0.15 -18.08 -11.06
CA THR A 59 -0.83 -17.17 -10.46
C THR A 59 -0.73 -15.77 -11.07
N ARG A 60 -1.81 -14.99 -10.95
CA ARG A 60 -1.94 -13.65 -11.57
C ARG A 60 -2.53 -12.62 -10.62
N GLU A 61 -2.58 -12.91 -9.32
CA GLU A 61 -3.18 -12.04 -8.32
C GLU A 61 -2.18 -11.72 -7.21
N ILE A 62 -2.28 -10.52 -6.65
CA ILE A 62 -1.49 -10.08 -5.49
C ILE A 62 -2.43 -9.69 -4.37
N TRP A 63 -2.05 -10.04 -3.13
CA TRP A 63 -2.74 -9.65 -1.91
C TRP A 63 -1.77 -8.85 -1.04
N GLU A 64 -2.08 -7.57 -0.80
CA GLU A 64 -1.30 -6.69 0.06
C GLU A 64 -2.06 -6.42 1.36
N PHE A 65 -1.43 -6.74 2.48
CA PHE A 65 -1.96 -6.48 3.82
C PHE A 65 -1.35 -5.19 4.35
N GLY A 66 -2.16 -4.25 4.79
CA GLY A 66 -1.63 -3.00 5.32
C GLY A 66 -1.03 -2.11 4.22
N ALA A 67 -1.76 -1.87 3.13
CA ALA A 67 -1.23 -1.14 1.96
C ALA A 67 -0.87 0.32 2.25
N GLY A 68 -1.22 0.81 3.44
CA GLY A 68 -0.87 2.12 3.92
C GLY A 68 -1.43 3.18 3.00
N THR A 69 -0.56 3.97 2.41
CA THR A 69 -0.89 5.05 1.46
C THR A 69 -1.20 4.56 0.04
N GLY A 70 -1.01 3.27 -0.26
CA GLY A 70 -1.07 2.70 -1.61
C GLY A 70 0.19 2.92 -2.45
N ALA A 71 1.30 3.40 -1.87
CA ALA A 71 2.57 3.59 -2.60
C ALA A 71 3.10 2.29 -3.22
N LEU A 72 3.13 1.22 -2.44
CA LEU A 72 3.68 -0.05 -2.90
C LEU A 72 2.81 -0.66 -4.01
N ALA A 73 1.48 -0.68 -3.82
CA ALA A 73 0.53 -1.08 -4.85
C ALA A 73 0.77 -0.34 -6.19
N ALA A 74 0.89 0.99 -6.17
CA ALA A 74 1.13 1.77 -7.40
C ALA A 74 2.46 1.39 -8.07
N GLN A 75 3.51 1.19 -7.27
CA GLN A 75 4.83 0.81 -7.78
C GLN A 75 4.82 -0.60 -8.39
N LEU A 76 4.15 -1.56 -7.73
CA LEU A 76 4.04 -2.94 -8.19
C LEU A 76 3.16 -3.05 -9.44
N LEU A 77 2.01 -2.40 -9.47
CA LEU A 77 1.10 -2.43 -10.63
C LEU A 77 1.76 -1.88 -11.90
N GLY A 78 2.57 -0.81 -11.76
CA GLY A 78 3.36 -0.28 -12.87
C GLY A 78 4.55 -1.16 -13.25
N ALA A 79 5.25 -1.77 -12.29
CA ALA A 79 6.42 -2.61 -12.57
C ALA A 79 6.07 -4.03 -13.07
N LEU A 80 4.86 -4.52 -12.77
CA LEU A 80 4.34 -5.83 -13.13
C LEU A 80 3.27 -5.76 -14.23
N GLU A 81 3.33 -4.73 -15.08
CA GLU A 81 2.38 -4.53 -16.17
C GLU A 81 2.17 -5.82 -16.98
N GLY A 82 0.91 -6.21 -17.18
CA GLY A 82 0.53 -7.44 -17.88
C GLY A 82 0.77 -8.76 -17.13
N ALA A 83 1.45 -8.77 -15.98
CA ALA A 83 1.65 -9.98 -15.16
C ALA A 83 0.56 -10.17 -14.08
N VAL A 84 -0.07 -9.08 -13.64
CA VAL A 84 -1.07 -9.07 -12.56
C VAL A 84 -2.45 -8.69 -13.11
N GLU A 85 -3.45 -9.53 -12.89
CA GLU A 85 -4.85 -9.28 -13.25
C GLU A 85 -5.63 -8.59 -12.14
N ARG A 86 -5.40 -8.98 -10.88
CA ARG A 86 -6.07 -8.42 -9.71
C ARG A 86 -5.09 -8.13 -8.59
N TYR A 87 -5.31 -7.02 -7.89
CA TYR A 87 -4.54 -6.58 -6.75
C TYR A 87 -5.48 -6.28 -5.59
N HIS A 88 -5.44 -7.10 -4.55
CA HIS A 88 -6.33 -7.01 -3.40
C HIS A 88 -5.64 -6.28 -2.26
N ILE A 89 -6.28 -5.24 -1.72
CA ILE A 89 -5.82 -4.54 -0.53
C ILE A 89 -6.65 -5.00 0.67
N VAL A 90 -5.98 -5.51 1.69
CA VAL A 90 -6.60 -5.95 2.94
C VAL A 90 -6.15 -5.04 4.08
N ASP A 91 -7.05 -4.17 4.52
CA ASP A 91 -6.86 -3.29 5.67
C ASP A 91 -7.90 -3.54 6.76
N LEU A 92 -7.48 -3.43 8.02
CA LEU A 92 -8.37 -3.56 9.19
C LEU A 92 -9.29 -2.35 9.37
N SER A 93 -8.93 -1.19 8.82
CA SER A 93 -9.70 0.04 8.92
C SER A 93 -9.83 0.72 7.56
N GLY A 94 -10.98 1.32 7.29
CA GLY A 94 -11.21 2.07 6.05
C GLY A 94 -10.55 3.45 6.00
N ALA A 95 -9.80 3.84 7.04
CA ALA A 95 -9.31 5.21 7.20
C ALA A 95 -8.35 5.66 6.08
N LEU A 96 -7.67 4.73 5.42
CA LEU A 96 -6.73 5.02 4.34
C LEU A 96 -7.31 4.76 2.95
N ARG A 97 -8.53 4.23 2.87
CA ARG A 97 -9.14 3.81 1.60
C ARG A 97 -9.22 4.98 0.62
N GLU A 98 -9.69 6.14 1.04
CA GLU A 98 -9.77 7.32 0.17
C GLU A 98 -8.40 7.73 -0.39
N ARG A 99 -7.36 7.73 0.47
CA ARG A 99 -5.98 8.05 0.05
C ARG A 99 -5.44 7.04 -0.96
N GLN A 100 -5.72 5.76 -0.75
CA GLN A 100 -5.35 4.68 -1.69
C GLN A 100 -6.06 4.86 -3.03
N TRP A 101 -7.38 5.13 -3.02
CA TRP A 101 -8.18 5.34 -4.24
C TRP A 101 -7.68 6.53 -5.07
N LEU A 102 -7.35 7.64 -4.42
CA LEU A 102 -6.78 8.80 -5.11
C LEU A 102 -5.46 8.45 -5.81
N ARG A 103 -4.56 7.76 -5.10
CA ARG A 103 -3.25 7.35 -5.63
C ARG A 103 -3.35 6.31 -6.74
N LEU A 104 -4.31 5.38 -6.62
CA LEU A 104 -4.51 4.25 -7.54
C LEU A 104 -5.58 4.53 -8.60
N SER A 105 -5.97 5.79 -8.79
CA SER A 105 -7.07 6.19 -9.68
C SER A 105 -6.93 5.67 -11.12
N GLY A 106 -5.71 5.55 -11.65
CA GLY A 106 -5.43 4.98 -12.97
C GLY A 106 -5.54 3.45 -13.05
N GLU A 107 -5.58 2.74 -11.92
CA GLU A 107 -5.53 1.27 -11.82
C GLU A 107 -6.78 0.67 -11.16
N LEU A 108 -7.82 1.47 -10.90
CA LEU A 108 -9.00 1.06 -10.13
C LEU A 108 -9.75 -0.15 -10.68
N GLN A 109 -9.60 -0.46 -11.97
CA GLN A 109 -10.19 -1.65 -12.57
C GLN A 109 -9.53 -2.96 -12.10
N ARG A 110 -8.29 -2.88 -11.62
CA ARG A 110 -7.48 -4.01 -11.17
C ARG A 110 -7.41 -4.12 -9.64
N VAL A 111 -7.75 -3.05 -8.93
CA VAL A 111 -7.62 -2.97 -7.46
C VAL A 111 -8.96 -3.27 -6.77
N GLN A 112 -8.95 -4.15 -5.77
CA GLN A 112 -10.11 -4.51 -4.94
C GLN A 112 -9.85 -4.19 -3.46
#